data_AF-A0A1V4MEI8-F1
#
_entry.id   AF-A0A1V4MEI8-F1
#
_cell.length_a   1.000
_cell.length_b   1.000
_cell.length_c   1.000
_cell.angle_alpha   90.00
_cell.angle_beta   90.00
_cell.angle_gamma   90.00
#
_symmetry.space_group_name_H-M   'P 1'
#
loop_
_entity.id
_entity.type
_entity.pdbx_description
1 polymer ?
#
loop_
_entity_poly.entity_id
_entity_poly.type
_entity_poly.pdbx_seq_one_letter_code
_entity_poly.pdbx_strand_id
1 'polypeptide(L)'
;MMDREKLQQLSGWMGFVGIITIIGGVLSAIAGLFALVIGAIPGIIAIVLGVKLRQARQFADAMLAESYSDSYSENFNLFVANLGLYFKIQGILIIISLVFGVIGGLVGVLGGFYAYRGGYF
;
A
#
# COMPACT_ATOMS: atom_id res chain seq x y z
N MET A 1 18.68 -14.86 -14.58
CA MET A 1 17.96 -15.37 -13.39
C MET A 1 18.15 -14.40 -12.25
N MET A 2 17.11 -14.10 -11.48
CA MET A 2 17.22 -13.24 -10.30
C MET A 2 18.03 -13.95 -9.23
N ASP A 3 18.90 -13.22 -8.55
CA ASP A 3 19.72 -13.74 -7.46
C ASP A 3 18.81 -14.29 -6.34
N ARG A 4 19.04 -15.56 -5.94
CA ARG A 4 18.25 -16.26 -4.91
C ARG A 4 18.25 -15.49 -3.60
N GLU A 5 19.39 -14.92 -3.21
CA GLU A 5 19.49 -14.19 -1.93
C GLU A 5 18.62 -12.93 -1.98
N LYS A 6 18.66 -12.19 -3.09
CA LYS A 6 17.83 -10.99 -3.29
C LYS A 6 16.34 -11.32 -3.33
N LEU A 7 15.97 -12.43 -3.96
CA LEU A 7 14.58 -12.88 -4.03
C LEU A 7 14.07 -13.32 -2.65
N GLN A 8 14.92 -13.96 -1.83
CA GLN A 8 14.60 -14.33 -0.46
C GLN A 8 14.42 -13.11 0.45
N GLN A 9 15.32 -12.12 0.36
CA GLN A 9 15.18 -10.85 1.09
C GLN A 9 13.89 -10.14 0.68
N LEU A 10 13.61 -10.06 -0.62
CA LEU A 10 12.40 -9.42 -1.13
C LEU A 10 11.12 -10.16 -0.68
N SER A 11 11.12 -11.50 -0.71
CA SER A 11 10.06 -12.33 -0.15
C SER A 11 9.76 -11.99 1.31
N GLY A 12 10.82 -11.92 2.14
CA GLY A 12 10.70 -11.54 3.56
C GLY A 12 10.05 -10.18 3.75
N TRP A 13 10.52 -9.15 3.03
CA TRP A 13 9.98 -7.80 3.12
C TRP A 13 8.54 -7.69 2.61
N MET A 14 8.20 -8.32 1.49
CA MET A 14 6.82 -8.35 0.99
C MET A 14 5.88 -9.01 2.00
N GLY A 15 6.34 -10.07 2.67
CA GLY A 15 5.61 -10.73 3.75
C GLY A 15 5.36 -9.82 4.94
N PHE A 16 6.42 -9.18 5.44
CA PHE A 16 6.34 -8.27 6.57
C PHE A 16 5.44 -7.06 6.28
N VAL A 17 5.73 -6.33 5.20
CA VAL A 17 4.96 -5.15 4.80
C VAL A 17 3.51 -5.54 4.54
N GLY A 18 3.28 -6.62 3.79
CA GLY A 18 1.92 -7.08 3.50
C GLY A 18 1.08 -7.35 4.75
N ILE A 19 1.65 -7.98 5.78
CA ILE A 19 0.95 -8.25 7.06
C ILE A 19 0.66 -6.94 7.81
N ILE A 20 1.65 -6.08 7.97
CA ILE A 20 1.48 -4.81 8.68
C ILE A 20 0.45 -3.92 7.97
N THR A 21 0.47 -3.87 6.64
CA THR A 21 -0.52 -3.11 5.86
C THR A 21 -1.93 -3.67 6.01
N ILE A 22 -2.10 -5.01 6.04
CA ILE A 22 -3.42 -5.62 6.30
C ILE A 22 -3.91 -5.25 7.71
N ILE A 23 -3.07 -5.42 8.74
CA ILE A 23 -3.44 -5.11 10.12
C ILE A 23 -3.84 -3.64 10.25
N GLY A 24 -3.01 -2.73 9.74
CA GLY A 24 -3.32 -1.30 9.72
C GLY A 24 -4.60 -0.98 8.95
N GLY A 25 -4.81 -1.64 7.81
CA GLY A 25 -6.02 -1.49 7.00
C GLY A 25 -7.28 -1.97 7.70
N VAL A 26 -7.23 -3.11 8.40
CA VAL A 26 -8.36 -3.62 9.21
C VAL A 26 -8.69 -2.65 10.34
N LEU A 27 -7.70 -2.18 11.10
CA LEU A 27 -7.90 -1.20 12.17
C LEU A 27 -8.51 0.10 11.63
N SER A 28 -7.99 0.60 10.51
CA SER A 28 -8.51 1.80 9.84
C SER A 28 -9.93 1.59 9.29
N ALA A 29 -10.24 0.44 8.71
CA ALA A 29 -11.57 0.14 8.18
C ALA A 29 -12.61 0.09 9.31
N ILE A 30 -12.27 -0.54 10.44
CA ILE A 30 -13.14 -0.61 11.61
C ILE A 30 -13.34 0.80 12.19
N ALA A 31 -12.26 1.54 12.46
CA ALA A 31 -12.35 2.89 13.00
C ALA A 31 -13.14 3.83 12.06
N GLY A 32 -12.90 3.71 10.76
CA GLY A 32 -13.56 4.49 9.72
C GLY A 32 -15.05 4.21 9.63
N LEU A 33 -15.46 2.94 9.72
CA LEU A 33 -16.88 2.54 9.70
C LEU A 33 -17.69 3.21 10.82
N PHE A 34 -17.11 3.36 12.01
CA PHE A 34 -17.77 4.01 13.15
C PHE A 34 -17.76 5.54 13.08
N ALA A 35 -16.76 6.14 12.44
CA ALA A 35 -16.66 7.60 12.33
C ALA A 35 -17.61 8.15 11.25
N LEU A 36 -17.55 7.62 10.03
CA LEU A 36 -18.36 8.01 8.87
C LEU A 36 -18.30 6.81 7.91
N VAL A 37 -19.41 6.24 7.44
CA VAL A 37 -19.42 5.02 6.57
C VAL A 37 -18.41 5.07 5.40
N ILE A 38 -18.12 6.28 4.88
CA ILE A 38 -17.15 6.56 3.80
C ILE A 38 -15.67 6.39 4.28
N GLY A 39 -15.39 6.58 5.56
CA GLY A 39 -14.07 6.48 6.18
C GLY A 39 -13.49 5.06 6.21
N ALA A 40 -14.29 4.03 5.92
CA ALA A 40 -13.78 2.66 5.81
C ALA A 40 -13.00 2.41 4.50
N ILE A 41 -13.23 3.22 3.45
CA ILE A 41 -12.66 3.02 2.11
C ILE A 41 -11.12 2.96 2.13
N PRO A 42 -10.39 3.89 2.78
CA PRO A 42 -8.93 3.82 2.84
C PRO A 42 -8.41 2.54 3.51
N GLY A 43 -9.11 2.07 4.55
CA GLY A 43 -8.77 0.83 5.24
C GLY A 43 -8.94 -0.41 4.35
N ILE A 44 -10.03 -0.48 3.58
CA ILE A 44 -10.27 -1.56 2.62
C ILE A 44 -9.18 -1.59 1.54
N ILE A 45 -8.79 -0.42 1.02
CA ILE A 45 -7.73 -0.31 0.01
C ILE A 45 -6.39 -0.82 0.58
N ALA A 46 -6.05 -0.44 1.83
CA ALA A 46 -4.85 -0.93 2.50
C ALA A 46 -4.86 -2.46 2.66
N ILE A 47 -6.01 -3.07 2.99
CA ILE A 47 -6.14 -4.53 3.03
C ILE A 47 -5.83 -5.14 1.66
N VAL A 48 -6.43 -4.62 0.58
CA VAL A 48 -6.19 -5.12 -0.80
C VAL A 48 -4.71 -5.03 -1.18
N LEU A 49 -4.06 -3.91 -0.85
CA LEU A 49 -2.62 -3.71 -1.09
C LEU A 49 -1.77 -4.76 -0.37
N GLY A 50 -2.04 -4.98 0.92
CA GLY A 50 -1.29 -5.96 1.69
C GLY A 50 -1.55 -7.40 1.21
N VAL A 51 -2.77 -7.73 0.75
CA VAL A 51 -3.05 -9.02 0.10
C VAL A 51 -2.24 -9.17 -1.19
N LYS A 52 -2.12 -8.12 -2.00
CA LYS A 52 -1.30 -8.17 -3.23
C LYS A 52 0.18 -8.39 -2.96
N LEU A 53 0.74 -7.77 -1.93
CA LEU A 53 2.11 -8.05 -1.49
C LEU A 53 2.28 -9.49 -1.00
N ARG A 54 1.30 -10.03 -0.27
CA ARG A 54 1.34 -11.44 0.17
C ARG A 54 1.24 -12.44 -0.98
N GLN A 55 0.44 -12.13 -2.00
CA GLN A 55 0.38 -12.94 -3.23
C GLN A 55 1.72 -12.89 -3.97
N ALA A 56 2.33 -11.70 -4.13
CA ALA A 56 3.65 -11.57 -4.72
C ALA A 56 4.71 -12.38 -3.94
N ARG A 57 4.69 -12.33 -2.60
CA ARG A 57 5.55 -13.17 -1.76
C ARG A 57 5.38 -14.67 -2.06
N GLN A 58 4.14 -15.16 -2.14
CA GLN A 58 3.87 -16.58 -2.38
C GLN A 58 4.51 -17.07 -3.69
N PHE A 59 4.43 -16.25 -4.75
CA PHE A 59 5.08 -16.57 -6.02
C PHE A 59 6.60 -16.48 -5.94
N ALA A 60 7.15 -15.52 -5.18
CA ALA A 60 8.59 -15.45 -4.92
C ALA A 60 9.10 -16.69 -4.16
N ASP A 61 8.35 -17.16 -3.16
CA ASP A 61 8.66 -18.38 -2.41
C ASP A 61 8.60 -19.63 -3.31
N ALA A 62 7.63 -19.71 -4.22
CA ALA A 62 7.53 -20.78 -5.21
C ALA A 62 8.72 -20.79 -6.18
N MET A 63 9.15 -19.61 -6.65
CA MET A 63 10.35 -19.46 -7.49
C MET A 63 11.65 -19.87 -6.77
N LEU A 64 11.73 -19.68 -5.45
CA LEU A 64 12.85 -20.14 -4.63
C LEU A 64 12.85 -21.67 -4.43
N ALA A 65 11.67 -22.29 -4.44
CA ALA A 65 11.53 -23.75 -4.33
C ALA A 65 11.83 -24.45 -5.67
N GLU A 66 11.36 -23.90 -6.79
CA GLU A 66 11.45 -24.49 -8.11
C GLU A 66 12.44 -23.73 -9.00
N SER A 67 13.73 -24.00 -8.86
CA SER A 67 14.75 -23.20 -9.56
C SER A 67 14.89 -23.45 -11.06
N TYR A 68 14.26 -24.48 -11.64
CA TYR A 68 14.37 -24.82 -13.06
C TYR A 68 13.15 -25.64 -13.54
N SER A 69 11.98 -25.00 -13.66
CA SER A 69 10.76 -25.59 -14.24
C SER A 69 10.02 -24.55 -15.08
N ASP A 70 9.14 -24.98 -15.99
CA ASP A 70 8.23 -24.07 -16.73
C ASP A 70 7.37 -23.23 -15.75
N SER A 71 7.06 -23.79 -14.58
CA SER A 71 6.40 -23.14 -13.45
C SER A 71 7.18 -21.93 -12.91
N TYR A 72 8.51 -21.87 -13.03
CA TYR A 72 9.27 -20.66 -12.67
C TYR A 72 8.83 -19.43 -13.48
N SER A 73 8.64 -19.60 -14.79
CA SER A 73 8.28 -18.49 -15.68
C SER A 73 6.86 -17.97 -15.40
N GLU A 74 5.93 -18.87 -15.10
CA GLU A 74 4.57 -18.54 -14.69
C GLU A 74 4.57 -17.81 -13.35
N ASN A 75 5.26 -18.34 -12.34
CA ASN A 75 5.39 -17.72 -11.03
C ASN A 75 6.04 -16.33 -11.12
N PHE A 76 7.04 -16.15 -11.99
CA PHE A 76 7.65 -14.84 -12.23
C PHE A 76 6.64 -13.83 -12.81
N ASN A 77 5.85 -14.24 -13.79
CA ASN A 77 4.82 -13.37 -14.38
C ASN A 77 3.76 -12.95 -13.35
N LEU A 78 3.30 -13.89 -12.53
CA LEU A 78 2.33 -13.61 -11.46
C LEU A 78 2.93 -12.77 -10.33
N PHE A 79 4.20 -12.98 -9.99
CA PHE A 79 4.96 -12.16 -9.07
C PHE A 79 5.01 -10.69 -9.54
N VAL A 80 5.44 -10.46 -10.80
CA VAL A 80 5.51 -9.12 -11.40
C VAL A 80 4.12 -8.49 -11.51
N ALA A 81 3.10 -9.26 -11.90
CA ALA A 81 1.72 -8.75 -12.00
C ALA A 81 1.19 -8.24 -10.66
N ASN A 82 1.42 -8.99 -9.57
CA ASN A 82 0.96 -8.58 -8.24
C ASN A 82 1.73 -7.38 -7.69
N LEU A 83 3.05 -7.31 -7.92
CA LEU A 83 3.83 -6.11 -7.61
C LEU A 83 3.39 -4.90 -8.43
N GLY A 84 3.15 -5.08 -9.73
CA GLY A 84 2.67 -4.04 -10.62
C GLY A 84 1.33 -3.47 -10.16
N LEU A 85 0.39 -4.32 -9.75
CA LEU A 85 -0.88 -3.88 -9.17
C LEU A 85 -0.69 -3.14 -7.85
N TYR A 86 0.18 -3.63 -6.96
CA TYR A 86 0.51 -2.97 -5.71
C TYR A 86 1.04 -1.55 -5.95
N PHE A 87 2.06 -1.40 -6.81
CA PHE A 87 2.66 -0.10 -7.13
C PHE A 87 1.70 0.82 -7.88
N LYS A 88 0.84 0.28 -8.76
CA LYS A 88 -0.17 1.08 -9.46
C LYS A 88 -1.16 1.70 -8.49
N ILE A 89 -1.70 0.90 -7.56
CA ILE A 89 -2.63 1.40 -6.54
C ILE A 89 -1.92 2.40 -5.62
N GLN A 90 -0.71 2.07 -5.14
CA GLN A 90 0.07 2.99 -4.30
C GLN A 90 0.41 4.30 -5.01
N GLY A 91 0.78 4.26 -6.29
CA GLY A 91 1.05 5.45 -7.09
C GLY A 91 -0.17 6.36 -7.20
N ILE A 92 -1.36 5.79 -7.43
CA ILE A 92 -2.62 6.54 -7.47
C ILE A 92 -2.90 7.16 -6.09
N LEU A 93 -2.73 6.42 -5.00
CA LEU A 93 -2.93 6.94 -3.64
C LEU A 93 -1.97 8.08 -3.32
N ILE A 94 -0.70 7.99 -3.70
CA ILE A 94 0.28 9.07 -3.51
C ILE A 94 -0.17 10.33 -4.25
N ILE A 95 -0.64 10.22 -5.49
CA ILE A 95 -1.15 11.38 -6.24
C ILE A 95 -2.33 12.02 -5.51
N ILE A 96 -3.30 11.20 -5.07
CA ILE A 96 -4.46 11.68 -4.31
C ILE A 96 -4.01 12.38 -3.03
N SER A 97 -3.13 11.76 -2.25
CA SER A 97 -2.59 12.32 -1.00
C SER A 97 -1.84 13.63 -1.22
N LEU A 98 -1.09 13.76 -2.31
CA LEU A 98 -0.41 15.01 -2.66
C LEU A 98 -1.41 16.13 -2.98
N VAL A 99 -2.45 15.85 -3.76
CA VAL A 99 -3.49 16.83 -4.08
C VAL A 99 -4.18 17.33 -2.81
N PHE A 100 -4.64 16.40 -1.96
CA PHE A 100 -5.27 16.76 -0.69
C PHE A 100 -4.29 17.45 0.27
N GLY A 101 -3.02 17.07 0.28
CA GLY A 101 -1.99 17.72 1.08
C GLY A 101 -1.75 19.18 0.68
N VAL A 102 -1.70 19.47 -0.62
CA VAL A 102 -1.56 20.84 -1.13
C VAL A 102 -2.79 21.68 -0.79
N ILE A 103 -4.01 21.16 -1.05
CA ILE A 103 -5.25 21.87 -0.74
C ILE A 103 -5.38 22.11 0.77
N GLY A 104 -5.17 21.07 1.58
CA GLY A 104 -5.24 21.16 3.04
C GLY A 104 -4.20 22.13 3.60
N GLY A 105 -2.98 22.13 3.05
CA GLY A 105 -1.94 23.10 3.40
C GLY A 105 -2.35 24.54 3.09
N LEU A 106 -2.86 24.82 1.89
CA LEU A 106 -3.34 26.15 1.50
C LEU A 106 -4.49 26.62 2.40
N VAL A 107 -5.48 25.75 2.63
CA VAL A 107 -6.61 26.05 3.52
C VAL A 107 -6.15 26.32 4.95
N GLY A 108 -5.21 25.52 5.46
CA GLY A 108 -4.64 25.71 6.79
C GLY A 108 -3.90 27.03 6.94
N VAL A 109 -3.06 27.39 5.96
CA VAL A 109 -2.32 28.66 5.96
C VAL A 109 -3.28 29.86 5.87
N LEU A 110 -4.21 29.84 4.92
CA LEU A 110 -5.18 30.92 4.75
C LEU A 110 -6.09 31.05 5.97
N GLY A 111 -6.64 29.94 6.47
CA GLY A 111 -7.49 29.90 7.66
C GLY A 111 -6.75 30.42 8.90
N GLY A 112 -5.51 30.00 9.10
CA GLY A 112 -4.66 30.50 10.19
C GLY A 112 -4.40 32.01 10.08
N PHE A 113 -4.10 32.51 8.88
CA PHE A 113 -3.92 33.94 8.63
C PHE A 113 -5.19 34.77 8.91
N TYR A 114 -6.36 34.28 8.48
CA TYR A 114 -7.65 34.93 8.77
C TYR A 114 -7.97 34.93 10.26
N ALA A 115 -7.73 33.82 10.96
CA ALA A 115 -7.97 33.71 12.40
C ALA A 115 -7.07 34.67 13.20
N TYR A 116 -5.79 34.75 12.84
CA TYR A 116 -4.83 35.70 13.41
C TYR A 116 -5.26 37.16 13.20
N ARG A 117 -5.66 37.52 11.97
CA ARG A 117 -6.12 38.88 11.66
C ARG A 117 -7.46 39.24 12.34
N GLY A 118 -8.31 38.25 12.60
CA GLY A 118 -9.62 38.43 13.24
C GLY A 118 -9.57 38.58 14.77
N GLY A 119 -8.40 38.46 15.40
CA GLY A 119 -8.25 38.58 16.86
C GLY A 119 -8.76 37.38 17.66
N TYR A 120 -8.92 36.21 17.01
CA TYR A 120 -9.26 34.97 17.69
C TYR A 120 -8.04 34.28 18.33
N PHE A 121 -6.84 34.84 18.14
CA PHE A 121 -5.56 34.48 18.74
C PHE A 121 -4.69 35.72 18.93
#